data_AF-A0A7G9Z658-F1
#
_entry.id   AF-A0A7G9Z658-F1
#
_cell.length_a   1.000
_cell.length_b   1.000
_cell.length_c   1.000
_cell.angle_alpha   90.00
_cell.angle_beta   90.00
_cell.angle_gamma   90.00
#
_symmetry.space_group_name_H-M   'P 1'
#
loop_
_entity.id
_entity.type
_entity.pdbx_description
1 polymer ?
#
loop_
_entity_poly.entity_id
_entity_poly.type
_entity_poly.pdbx_seq_one_letter_code
_entity_poly.pdbx_strand_id
1 'polypeptide(L)'
;MKMMCNVLTCFLVIAILMSVMPAFIPGVNAVLRPYDHMGTVISKDTENNRITIQAEYVYGGSGPEWSPCNYTLEGVPPNENALNELNVGDYVEAHSLGTPGGKWVTLARILTSAENFKVITDIYGDPASTWFCSYPEGGKHYPPLLGDYMITYVNTPNCSQCYGCNCEAEYTTVNIANSGNVSTLLHPNLSYVHQGETYRIDIIFHSGEAPANPECTEKFCCGPQPISNFTIHILKPITKVHNLNTGEDFVTIQAAIYDPETLNGHVINVDPGKYRANVIVNKSLTINSTSGNPADTVVLAADPDANVFSVSADHVNICGFTVQGADKRLRAGIHLNSTNNCIIANNNVSHNFYGFRLRNSSNNSIYHNEIVNNSNPAYDDTGTNTWNSGYPSGGNYWSDYIEEYKADYNGDPEDNLCGANQDQLCGGDGIWDKPYKCIGGDANATDIYPLVSCQLSIVG
;
A
#
# COMPACT_ATOMS: atom_id res chain seq x y z
N MET A 1 29.52 -26.15 85.87
CA MET A 1 29.54 -24.68 85.72
C MET A 1 30.48 -24.20 84.60
N LYS A 2 30.37 -24.80 83.39
CA LYS A 2 31.02 -24.32 82.14
C LYS A 2 30.18 -24.53 80.87
N MET A 3 28.98 -25.14 80.96
CA MET A 3 28.05 -25.34 79.83
C MET A 3 26.83 -24.41 79.80
N MET A 4 26.61 -23.56 80.83
CA MET A 4 25.50 -22.59 80.84
C MET A 4 25.89 -21.18 80.37
N CYS A 5 27.16 -20.94 80.02
CA CYS A 5 27.64 -19.61 79.59
C CYS A 5 27.61 -19.38 78.07
N ASN A 6 27.35 -20.42 77.25
CA ASN A 6 27.35 -20.33 75.79
C ASN A 6 25.95 -20.27 75.15
N VAL A 7 24.89 -20.52 75.92
CA VAL A 7 23.51 -20.49 75.39
C VAL A 7 22.94 -19.06 75.48
N LEU A 8 23.28 -18.30 76.53
CA LEU A 8 22.79 -16.93 76.73
C LEU A 8 23.44 -15.92 75.76
N THR A 9 24.70 -16.16 75.36
CA THR A 9 25.43 -15.37 74.36
C THR A 9 24.95 -15.64 72.94
N CYS A 10 24.50 -16.86 72.61
CA CYS A 10 23.91 -17.14 71.29
C CYS A 10 22.53 -16.51 71.10
N PHE A 11 21.68 -16.49 72.13
CA PHE A 11 20.36 -15.84 72.04
C PHE A 11 20.43 -14.31 71.97
N LEU A 12 21.41 -13.68 72.64
CA LEU A 12 21.59 -12.23 72.56
C LEU A 12 22.13 -11.77 71.19
N VAL A 13 22.99 -12.56 70.55
CA VAL A 13 23.55 -12.26 69.22
C VAL A 13 22.50 -12.45 68.12
N ILE A 14 21.62 -13.46 68.25
CA ILE A 14 20.52 -13.70 67.31
C ILE A 14 19.41 -12.64 67.45
N ALA A 15 19.12 -12.17 68.66
CA ALA A 15 18.16 -11.10 68.90
C ALA A 15 18.64 -9.72 68.40
N ILE A 16 19.95 -9.44 68.51
CA ILE A 16 20.54 -8.20 67.98
C ILE A 16 20.65 -8.26 66.44
N LEU A 17 20.96 -9.40 65.84
CA LEU A 17 20.98 -9.55 64.37
C LEU A 17 19.59 -9.41 63.72
N MET A 18 18.51 -9.71 64.44
CA MET A 18 17.14 -9.48 63.96
C MET A 18 16.65 -8.02 64.13
N SER A 19 17.33 -7.18 64.94
CA SER A 19 16.95 -5.78 65.14
C SER A 19 17.74 -4.77 64.29
N VAL A 20 18.73 -5.21 63.50
CA VAL A 20 19.53 -4.31 62.62
C VAL A 20 19.55 -4.72 61.15
N MET A 21 18.62 -5.58 60.70
CA MET A 21 18.32 -5.61 59.26
C MET A 21 17.44 -4.40 58.96
N PRO A 22 17.91 -3.42 58.15
CA PRO A 22 16.95 -2.57 57.47
C PRO A 22 16.04 -3.52 56.69
N ALA A 23 14.73 -3.36 56.84
CA ALA A 23 13.76 -4.01 55.99
C ALA A 23 14.01 -3.58 54.54
N PHE A 24 14.99 -4.19 53.87
CA PHE A 24 15.00 -4.33 52.43
C PHE A 24 13.92 -5.37 52.14
N ILE A 25 12.68 -4.92 52.20
CA ILE A 25 11.64 -5.47 51.34
C ILE A 25 12.02 -4.88 49.97
N PRO A 26 12.68 -5.61 49.06
CA PRO A 26 12.70 -5.17 47.67
C PRO A 26 11.24 -4.94 47.32
N GLY A 27 10.91 -3.75 46.80
CA GLY A 27 9.53 -3.37 46.49
C GLY A 27 8.84 -4.55 45.83
N VAL A 28 7.78 -5.04 46.46
CA VAL A 28 7.04 -6.20 45.96
C VAL A 28 6.41 -5.74 44.66
N ASN A 29 7.09 -6.02 43.55
CA ASN A 29 6.60 -5.71 42.23
C ASN A 29 5.38 -6.59 41.97
N ALA A 30 4.23 -5.97 41.75
CA ALA A 30 3.02 -6.67 41.35
C ALA A 30 3.25 -7.24 39.94
N VAL A 31 3.44 -8.55 39.83
CA VAL A 31 3.34 -9.24 38.53
C VAL A 31 1.86 -9.21 38.15
N LEU A 32 1.50 -8.38 37.17
CA LEU A 32 0.15 -8.38 36.61
C LEU A 32 -0.02 -9.66 35.80
N ARG A 33 -0.97 -10.50 36.21
CA ARG A 33 -1.28 -11.73 35.46
C ARG A 33 -2.00 -11.39 34.17
N PRO A 34 -1.58 -11.95 33.01
CA PRO A 34 -2.36 -11.87 31.79
C PRO A 34 -3.60 -12.76 31.88
N TYR A 35 -4.67 -12.31 31.23
CA TYR A 35 -5.90 -13.06 31.06
C TYR A 35 -6.40 -12.90 29.63
N ASP A 36 -6.46 -14.02 28.88
CA ASP A 36 -6.98 -14.05 27.52
C ASP A 36 -8.35 -14.73 27.48
N HIS A 37 -9.29 -14.12 26.78
CA HIS A 37 -10.62 -14.64 26.58
C HIS A 37 -11.01 -14.55 25.12
N MET A 38 -11.68 -15.58 24.60
CA MET A 38 -12.39 -15.49 23.33
C MET A 38 -13.89 -15.52 23.58
N GLY A 39 -14.62 -14.73 22.80
CA GLY A 39 -16.07 -14.68 22.91
C GLY A 39 -16.70 -13.67 21.98
N THR A 40 -18.01 -13.49 22.14
CA THR A 40 -18.81 -12.64 21.27
C THR A 40 -19.10 -11.30 21.94
N VAL A 41 -18.95 -10.19 21.21
CA VAL A 41 -19.37 -8.86 21.68
C VAL A 41 -20.90 -8.83 21.81
N ILE A 42 -21.41 -8.55 23.01
CA ILE A 42 -22.86 -8.56 23.30
C ILE A 42 -23.44 -7.17 23.57
N SER A 43 -22.62 -6.21 24.00
CA SER A 43 -23.03 -4.82 24.15
C SER A 43 -21.85 -3.85 24.09
N LYS A 44 -22.16 -2.60 23.76
CA LYS A 44 -21.24 -1.46 23.82
C LYS A 44 -21.92 -0.33 24.58
N ASP A 45 -21.21 0.27 25.52
CA ASP A 45 -21.61 1.48 26.21
C ASP A 45 -20.63 2.59 25.82
N THR A 46 -21.06 3.41 24.87
CA THR A 46 -20.26 4.50 24.35
C THR A 46 -20.13 5.68 25.31
N GLU A 47 -21.10 5.88 26.20
CA GLU A 47 -21.07 6.97 27.18
C GLU A 47 -20.01 6.71 28.25
N ASN A 48 -19.86 5.45 28.66
CA ASN A 48 -18.91 5.05 29.70
C ASN A 48 -17.61 4.45 29.14
N ASN A 49 -17.44 4.37 27.82
CA ASN A 49 -16.32 3.71 27.14
C ASN A 49 -16.12 2.27 27.64
N ARG A 50 -17.15 1.42 27.44
CA ARG A 50 -17.13 0.00 27.80
C ARG A 50 -17.59 -0.88 26.66
N ILE A 51 -17.00 -2.05 26.58
CA ILE A 51 -17.46 -3.16 25.74
C ILE A 51 -17.68 -4.36 26.65
N THR A 52 -18.78 -5.07 26.44
CA THR A 52 -19.07 -6.34 27.11
C THR A 52 -19.01 -7.49 26.11
N ILE A 53 -18.25 -8.53 26.47
CA ILE A 53 -18.19 -9.80 25.73
C ILE A 53 -18.85 -10.91 26.55
N GLN A 54 -19.54 -11.81 25.87
CA GLN A 54 -19.87 -13.13 26.38
C GLN A 54 -18.65 -14.03 26.15
N ALA A 55 -17.86 -14.26 27.20
CA ALA A 55 -16.70 -15.13 27.11
C ALA A 55 -17.16 -16.60 26.97
N GLU A 56 -16.57 -17.28 25.99
CA GLU A 56 -16.84 -18.68 25.64
C GLU A 56 -15.61 -19.56 25.88
N TYR A 57 -14.42 -18.95 25.83
CA TYR A 57 -13.15 -19.62 26.14
C TYR A 57 -12.24 -18.71 26.95
N VAL A 58 -11.45 -19.31 27.83
CA VAL A 58 -10.39 -18.66 28.60
C VAL A 58 -9.08 -19.42 28.43
N TYR A 59 -7.98 -18.71 28.25
CA TYR A 59 -6.64 -19.29 28.19
C TYR A 59 -5.95 -19.22 29.55
N GLY A 60 -5.09 -20.19 29.85
CA GLY A 60 -4.24 -20.15 31.05
C GLY A 60 -4.97 -20.42 32.37
N GLY A 61 -6.09 -21.16 32.33
CA GLY A 61 -6.80 -21.65 33.52
C GLY A 61 -5.99 -22.69 34.32
N SER A 62 -6.43 -23.94 34.34
CA SER A 62 -5.72 -25.05 35.02
C SER A 62 -4.60 -25.70 34.18
N GLY A 63 -4.28 -25.15 33.01
CA GLY A 63 -3.29 -25.70 32.07
C GLY A 63 -3.03 -24.77 30.87
N PRO A 64 -2.12 -25.16 29.96
CA PRO A 64 -1.67 -24.35 28.82
C PRO A 64 -2.63 -24.39 27.62
N GLU A 65 -3.93 -24.57 27.85
CA GLU A 65 -4.93 -24.78 26.80
C GLU A 65 -6.14 -23.88 26.97
N TRP A 66 -6.78 -23.53 25.84
CA TRP A 66 -8.07 -22.86 25.81
C TRP A 66 -9.14 -23.77 26.43
N SER A 67 -9.74 -23.31 27.52
CA SER A 67 -10.79 -24.03 28.24
C SER A 67 -12.13 -23.34 28.03
N PRO A 68 -13.22 -24.09 27.77
CA PRO A 68 -14.54 -23.51 27.67
C PRO A 68 -14.92 -22.78 28.96
N CYS A 69 -15.55 -21.61 28.82
CA CYS A 69 -16.14 -20.85 29.91
C CYS A 69 -17.49 -20.27 29.49
N ASN A 70 -18.23 -19.73 30.44
CA ASN A 70 -19.53 -19.12 30.17
C ASN A 70 -19.83 -18.04 31.21
N TYR A 71 -19.31 -16.85 30.96
CA TYR A 71 -19.59 -15.66 31.77
C TYR A 71 -19.36 -14.39 30.95
N THR A 72 -19.93 -13.29 31.40
CA THR A 72 -19.74 -11.98 30.76
C THR A 72 -18.52 -11.27 31.34
N LEU A 73 -17.76 -10.60 30.47
CA LEU A 73 -16.68 -9.71 30.86
C LEU A 73 -16.92 -8.33 30.28
N GLU A 74 -16.77 -7.32 31.12
CA GLU A 74 -16.82 -5.92 30.72
C GLU A 74 -15.43 -5.30 30.86
N GLY A 75 -15.05 -4.46 29.91
CA GLY A 75 -13.78 -3.74 29.96
C GLY A 75 -13.79 -2.42 29.20
N VAL A 76 -12.82 -1.58 29.56
CA VAL A 76 -12.43 -0.39 28.81
C VAL A 76 -11.61 -0.86 27.62
N PRO A 77 -12.02 -0.53 26.38
CA PRO A 77 -11.25 -0.89 25.21
C PRO A 77 -9.89 -0.18 25.19
N PRO A 78 -8.90 -0.72 24.45
CA PRO A 78 -7.55 -0.14 24.38
C PRO A 78 -7.52 1.27 23.77
N ASN A 79 -8.42 1.55 22.82
CA ASN A 79 -8.56 2.84 22.14
C ASN A 79 -10.01 3.04 21.67
N GLU A 80 -10.31 4.24 21.16
CA GLU A 80 -11.64 4.60 20.66
C GLU A 80 -12.04 3.85 19.39
N ASN A 81 -11.07 3.47 18.54
CA ASN A 81 -11.32 2.68 17.33
C ASN A 81 -12.01 1.36 17.64
N ALA A 82 -11.58 0.64 18.68
CA ALA A 82 -12.22 -0.60 19.10
C ALA A 82 -13.71 -0.41 19.41
N LEU A 83 -14.06 0.68 20.12
CA LEU A 83 -15.43 0.99 20.49
C LEU A 83 -16.28 1.39 19.27
N ASN A 84 -15.70 2.14 18.35
CA ASN A 84 -16.38 2.64 17.17
C ASN A 84 -16.62 1.54 16.13
N GLU A 85 -15.68 0.61 15.98
CA GLU A 85 -15.63 -0.29 14.82
C GLU A 85 -16.00 -1.74 15.11
N LEU A 86 -15.88 -2.21 16.36
CA LEU A 86 -16.44 -3.51 16.75
C LEU A 86 -17.97 -3.39 16.84
N ASN A 87 -18.67 -4.42 16.40
CA ASN A 87 -20.12 -4.51 16.39
C ASN A 87 -20.61 -5.60 17.33
N VAL A 88 -21.85 -5.45 17.82
CA VAL A 88 -22.53 -6.54 18.53
C VAL A 88 -22.65 -7.73 17.58
N GLY A 89 -22.20 -8.91 18.03
CA GLY A 89 -22.08 -10.12 17.24
C GLY A 89 -20.68 -10.41 16.70
N ASP A 90 -19.74 -9.47 16.77
CA ASP A 90 -18.35 -9.75 16.40
C ASP A 90 -17.72 -10.72 17.41
N TYR A 91 -17.00 -11.71 16.88
CA TYR A 91 -16.21 -12.63 17.69
C TYR A 91 -14.81 -12.03 17.89
N VAL A 92 -14.34 -12.00 19.13
CA VAL A 92 -13.09 -11.33 19.51
C VAL A 92 -12.25 -12.19 20.44
N GLU A 93 -10.95 -11.91 20.42
CA GLU A 93 -10.01 -12.25 21.49
C GLU A 93 -9.71 -10.99 22.30
N ALA A 94 -9.84 -11.07 23.62
CA ALA A 94 -9.65 -9.97 24.55
C ALA A 94 -8.56 -10.32 25.56
N HIS A 95 -7.52 -9.48 25.61
CA HIS A 95 -6.41 -9.59 26.54
C HIS A 95 -6.50 -8.50 27.61
N SER A 96 -6.41 -8.89 28.89
CA SER A 96 -6.32 -7.96 30.02
C SER A 96 -5.16 -8.30 30.95
N LEU A 97 -4.63 -7.27 31.63
CA LEU A 97 -3.58 -7.42 32.64
C LEU A 97 -4.14 -7.10 34.03
N GLY A 98 -3.84 -7.96 35.00
CA GLY A 98 -4.16 -7.75 36.42
C GLY A 98 -5.50 -8.34 36.86
N THR A 99 -6.58 -8.04 36.15
CA THR A 99 -7.93 -8.59 36.41
C THR A 99 -8.59 -9.09 35.11
N PRO A 100 -9.41 -10.16 35.16
CA PRO A 100 -10.30 -10.52 34.04
C PRO A 100 -11.35 -9.41 33.85
N GLY A 101 -11.35 -8.76 32.70
CA GLY A 101 -12.11 -7.51 32.54
C GLY A 101 -11.51 -6.34 33.34
N GLY A 102 -12.01 -5.13 33.10
CA GLY A 102 -11.38 -3.90 33.61
C GLY A 102 -10.71 -3.11 32.48
N LYS A 103 -9.38 -3.12 32.35
CA LYS A 103 -8.67 -2.48 31.24
C LYS A 103 -8.18 -3.54 30.26
N TRP A 104 -8.64 -3.47 29.02
CA TRP A 104 -8.14 -4.35 27.97
C TRP A 104 -6.88 -3.75 27.36
N VAL A 105 -5.87 -4.59 27.22
CA VAL A 105 -4.62 -4.24 26.53
C VAL A 105 -4.81 -4.43 25.04
N THR A 106 -5.54 -5.50 24.67
CA THR A 106 -5.85 -5.80 23.27
C THR A 106 -7.23 -6.38 23.09
N LEU A 107 -7.85 -5.99 21.99
CA LEU A 107 -8.99 -6.63 21.39
C LEU A 107 -8.65 -6.96 19.94
N ALA A 108 -8.75 -8.23 19.58
CA ALA A 108 -8.55 -8.69 18.21
C ALA A 108 -9.87 -9.22 17.64
N ARG A 109 -10.31 -8.70 16.48
CA ARG A 109 -11.49 -9.22 15.77
C ARG A 109 -11.10 -10.49 15.03
N ILE A 110 -11.91 -11.53 15.18
CA ILE A 110 -11.70 -12.85 14.59
C ILE A 110 -12.78 -13.14 13.57
N LEU A 111 -12.35 -13.55 12.38
CA LEU A 111 -13.22 -14.12 11.35
C LEU A 111 -13.08 -15.65 11.38
N THR A 112 -14.22 -16.35 11.34
CA THR A 112 -14.26 -17.81 11.24
C THR A 112 -14.57 -18.19 9.80
N SER A 113 -13.65 -18.91 9.15
CA SER A 113 -13.84 -19.40 7.78
C SER A 113 -14.87 -20.55 7.73
N ALA A 114 -15.30 -20.92 6.51
CA ALA A 114 -16.20 -22.04 6.29
C ALA A 114 -15.67 -23.40 6.81
N GLU A 115 -14.37 -23.52 7.04
CA GLU A 115 -13.71 -24.71 7.58
C GLU A 115 -13.48 -24.63 9.11
N ASN A 116 -14.14 -23.70 9.81
CA ASN A 116 -13.91 -23.37 11.22
C ASN A 116 -12.48 -22.88 11.53
N PHE A 117 -11.74 -22.40 10.53
CA PHE A 117 -10.44 -21.79 10.74
C PHE A 117 -10.62 -20.34 11.21
N LYS A 118 -10.06 -20.01 12.38
CA LYS A 118 -10.12 -18.66 12.96
C LYS A 118 -8.91 -17.87 12.51
N VAL A 119 -9.12 -16.63 12.06
CA VAL A 119 -8.07 -15.68 11.68
C VAL A 119 -8.36 -14.30 12.26
N ILE A 120 -7.31 -13.57 12.63
CA ILE A 120 -7.43 -12.18 13.11
C ILE A 120 -7.45 -11.24 11.90
N THR A 121 -8.46 -10.38 11.86
CA THR A 121 -8.61 -9.34 10.82
C THR A 121 -8.28 -7.95 11.32
N ASP A 122 -8.48 -7.71 12.62
CA ASP A 122 -8.27 -6.40 13.23
C ASP A 122 -7.62 -6.56 14.60
N ILE A 123 -6.70 -5.66 14.94
CA ILE A 123 -6.13 -5.55 16.29
C ILE A 123 -6.31 -4.12 16.78
N TYR A 124 -6.90 -3.99 17.96
CA TYR A 124 -6.96 -2.76 18.72
C TYR A 124 -6.14 -2.93 19.98
N GLY A 125 -5.17 -2.05 20.25
CA GLY A 125 -4.27 -2.15 21.40
C GLY A 125 -2.90 -2.74 21.06
N ASP A 126 -2.30 -3.44 22.02
CA ASP A 126 -0.94 -3.97 21.88
C ASP A 126 -0.91 -5.29 21.08
N PRO A 127 -0.39 -5.32 19.85
CA PRO A 127 -0.38 -6.55 19.08
C PRO A 127 0.58 -7.59 19.68
N ALA A 128 1.58 -7.19 20.47
CA ALA A 128 2.47 -8.11 21.17
C ALA A 128 1.79 -8.91 22.27
N SER A 129 0.74 -8.38 22.90
CA SER A 129 -0.02 -9.14 23.90
C SER A 129 -0.71 -10.37 23.32
N THR A 130 -1.03 -10.37 22.01
CA THR A 130 -1.51 -11.56 21.29
C THR A 130 -0.43 -12.62 21.06
N TRP A 131 0.86 -12.23 21.13
CA TRP A 131 2.02 -13.10 20.92
C TRP A 131 2.70 -13.55 22.22
N PHE A 132 2.51 -12.80 23.32
CA PHE A 132 3.33 -12.90 24.54
C PHE A 132 3.11 -14.16 25.40
N CYS A 133 2.12 -15.03 25.12
CA CYS A 133 2.11 -16.37 25.74
C CYS A 133 2.71 -17.48 24.87
N SER A 134 3.48 -17.12 23.84
CA SER A 134 4.42 -18.04 23.19
C SER A 134 5.62 -18.30 24.10
N TYR A 135 5.51 -19.23 25.05
CA TYR A 135 6.70 -19.84 25.65
C TYR A 135 7.49 -20.58 24.54
N PRO A 136 8.84 -20.60 24.60
CA PRO A 136 9.66 -21.15 23.53
C PRO A 136 9.46 -22.67 23.46
N GLU A 137 9.45 -23.17 22.22
CA GLU A 137 9.30 -24.57 21.81
C GLU A 137 7.86 -25.05 21.49
N GLY A 138 7.33 -24.53 20.38
CA GLY A 138 6.48 -25.31 19.46
C GLY A 138 5.00 -25.46 19.84
N GLY A 139 4.20 -24.41 19.68
CA GLY A 139 2.75 -24.50 19.87
C GLY A 139 1.92 -23.52 19.04
N LYS A 140 1.15 -24.06 18.10
CA LYS A 140 0.08 -23.38 17.32
C LYS A 140 -1.10 -23.01 18.23
N HIS A 141 -1.08 -21.87 18.92
CA HIS A 141 -2.14 -21.56 19.90
C HIS A 141 -2.96 -20.30 19.67
N TYR A 142 -2.60 -19.47 18.69
CA TYR A 142 -3.32 -18.25 18.34
C TYR A 142 -3.88 -18.31 16.93
N PRO A 143 -5.08 -17.75 16.68
CA PRO A 143 -5.54 -17.51 15.32
C PRO A 143 -4.50 -16.66 14.59
N PRO A 144 -3.95 -17.10 13.45
CA PRO A 144 -3.00 -16.28 12.71
C PRO A 144 -3.68 -15.02 12.18
N LEU A 145 -2.87 -14.00 11.86
CA LEU A 145 -3.34 -12.88 11.08
C LEU A 145 -3.82 -13.37 9.71
N LEU A 146 -4.91 -12.78 9.21
CA LEU A 146 -5.42 -13.06 7.87
C LEU A 146 -4.32 -12.86 6.83
N GLY A 147 -4.09 -13.85 5.98
CA GLY A 147 -3.08 -13.79 4.92
C GLY A 147 -1.65 -14.13 5.35
N ASP A 148 -1.46 -14.78 6.50
CA ASP A 148 -0.16 -15.24 7.01
C ASP A 148 0.87 -14.13 7.25
N TYR A 149 0.39 -12.91 7.50
CA TYR A 149 1.26 -11.80 7.91
C TYR A 149 1.79 -12.00 9.33
N MET A 150 3.02 -11.55 9.55
CA MET A 150 3.55 -11.27 10.88
C MET A 150 3.82 -9.78 10.98
N ILE A 151 3.19 -9.14 11.96
CA ILE A 151 3.48 -7.75 12.31
C ILE A 151 4.30 -7.80 13.59
N THR A 152 5.37 -7.03 13.71
CA THR A 152 6.14 -6.87 14.95
C THR A 152 6.55 -5.43 15.07
N TYR A 153 6.94 -4.98 16.26
CA TYR A 153 7.37 -3.61 16.44
C TYR A 153 8.48 -3.50 17.48
N VAL A 154 9.27 -2.44 17.36
CA VAL A 154 10.30 -2.07 18.34
C VAL A 154 10.13 -0.59 18.64
N ASN A 155 9.83 -0.26 19.89
CA ASN A 155 9.67 1.12 20.34
C ASN A 155 11.04 1.70 20.72
N THR A 156 11.28 2.95 20.33
CA THR A 156 12.42 3.73 20.80
C THR A 156 11.95 4.65 21.94
N PRO A 157 12.55 4.57 23.14
CA PRO A 157 12.19 5.38 24.30
C PRO A 157 12.55 6.86 24.13
N ASN A 158 11.62 7.74 24.50
CA ASN A 158 11.92 9.13 24.79
C ASN A 158 12.53 9.24 26.19
N CYS A 159 13.85 9.38 26.28
CA CYS A 159 14.54 9.44 27.57
C CYS A 159 14.20 10.65 28.46
N SER A 160 13.49 11.65 27.92
CA SER A 160 12.99 12.78 28.72
C SER A 160 11.64 12.48 29.41
N GLN A 161 10.96 11.40 29.03
CA GLN A 161 9.63 11.02 29.50
C GLN A 161 9.63 9.59 30.07
N CYS A 162 10.52 9.32 31.03
CA CYS A 162 10.60 8.02 31.70
C CYS A 162 9.87 8.03 33.05
N TYR A 163 9.07 7.00 33.29
CA TYR A 163 8.43 6.73 34.58
C TYR A 163 8.76 5.32 35.05
N GLY A 164 9.61 5.23 36.08
CA GLY A 164 10.07 3.94 36.60
C GLY A 164 10.99 3.23 35.60
N CYS A 165 10.58 2.05 35.13
CA CYS A 165 11.37 1.21 34.21
C CYS A 165 11.00 1.40 32.73
N ASN A 166 9.94 2.16 32.43
CA ASN A 166 9.46 2.38 31.08
C ASN A 166 9.54 3.87 30.74
N CYS A 167 9.67 4.18 29.46
CA CYS A 167 9.56 5.53 28.94
C CYS A 167 8.47 5.57 27.87
N GLU A 168 7.86 6.73 27.67
CA GLU A 168 7.01 6.95 26.50
C GLU A 168 7.84 6.71 25.24
N ALA A 169 7.28 6.06 24.23
CA ALA A 169 7.94 5.82 22.96
C ALA A 169 7.98 7.13 22.14
N GLU A 170 9.16 7.55 21.73
CA GLU A 170 9.34 8.67 20.80
C GLU A 170 8.80 8.33 19.41
N TYR A 171 9.02 7.08 19.00
CA TYR A 171 8.48 6.44 17.81
C TYR A 171 8.57 4.93 17.94
N THR A 172 7.95 4.23 16.99
CA THR A 172 8.04 2.79 16.84
C THR A 172 8.50 2.42 15.43
N THR A 173 9.32 1.39 15.32
CA THR A 173 9.63 0.74 14.04
C THR A 173 8.76 -0.49 13.90
N VAL A 174 7.82 -0.47 12.97
CA VAL A 174 6.94 -1.60 12.67
C VAL A 174 7.54 -2.42 11.54
N ASN A 175 7.63 -3.73 11.72
CA ASN A 175 8.05 -4.68 10.70
C ASN A 175 6.86 -5.55 10.29
N ILE A 176 6.62 -5.64 9.00
CA ILE A 176 5.58 -6.46 8.38
C ILE A 176 6.29 -7.52 7.54
N ALA A 177 6.03 -8.79 7.83
CA ALA A 177 6.57 -9.92 7.11
C ALA A 177 5.44 -10.75 6.50
N ASN A 178 5.47 -10.91 5.18
CA ASN A 178 4.69 -11.89 4.42
C ASN A 178 5.41 -12.13 3.10
N SER A 179 6.11 -13.26 2.98
CA SER A 179 6.96 -13.60 1.82
C SER A 179 8.06 -12.57 1.43
N GLY A 180 8.12 -11.42 2.10
CA GLY A 180 9.17 -10.38 2.14
C GLY A 180 9.04 -9.53 3.41
N ASN A 181 10.09 -8.79 3.78
CA ASN A 181 10.13 -7.97 5.00
C ASN A 181 10.10 -6.47 4.66
N VAL A 182 9.12 -5.74 5.18
CA VAL A 182 9.00 -4.28 5.09
C VAL A 182 9.07 -3.68 6.48
N SER A 183 9.84 -2.60 6.64
CA SER A 183 9.95 -1.85 7.89
C SER A 183 9.58 -0.39 7.69
N THR A 184 8.84 0.18 8.64
CA THR A 184 8.44 1.60 8.63
C THR A 184 8.56 2.20 10.02
N LEU A 185 8.88 3.50 10.09
CA LEU A 185 8.95 4.25 11.34
C LEU A 185 7.67 5.08 11.51
N LEU A 186 7.05 4.99 12.68
CA LEU A 186 5.84 5.74 13.03
C LEU A 186 6.03 6.49 14.35
N HIS A 187 5.83 7.80 14.31
CA HIS A 187 5.63 8.61 15.52
C HIS A 187 4.19 8.45 16.04
N PRO A 188 3.92 8.79 17.31
CA PRO A 188 2.57 8.74 17.87
C PRO A 188 1.53 9.48 17.01
N ASN A 189 0.36 8.87 16.87
CA ASN A 189 -0.78 9.25 16.03
C ASN A 189 -0.53 9.28 14.52
N LEU A 190 0.57 8.71 14.03
CA LEU A 190 0.79 8.52 12.61
C LEU A 190 0.27 7.16 12.13
N SER A 191 -0.08 7.11 10.85
CA SER A 191 -0.55 5.91 10.16
C SER A 191 0.37 5.50 9.03
N TYR A 192 0.34 4.22 8.71
CA TYR A 192 1.01 3.62 7.57
C TYR A 192 0.07 2.63 6.88
N VAL A 193 0.10 2.63 5.55
CA VAL A 193 -0.65 1.68 4.73
C VAL A 193 0.34 0.82 3.96
N HIS A 194 0.35 -0.47 4.25
CA HIS A 194 1.07 -1.47 3.48
C HIS A 194 0.15 -2.07 2.41
N GLN A 195 0.58 -2.03 1.15
CA GLN A 195 -0.11 -2.67 0.04
C GLN A 195 0.59 -4.00 -0.26
N GLY A 196 0.07 -5.09 0.30
CA GLY A 196 0.50 -6.44 -0.06
C GLY A 196 -0.20 -6.95 -1.31
N GLU A 197 0.21 -8.12 -1.80
CA GLU A 197 -0.38 -8.73 -3.01
C GLU A 197 -1.82 -9.16 -2.79
N THR A 198 -2.09 -9.87 -1.68
CA THR A 198 -3.41 -10.43 -1.37
C THR A 198 -4.20 -9.62 -0.36
N TYR A 199 -3.54 -8.79 0.47
CA TYR A 199 -4.19 -7.97 1.50
C TYR A 199 -3.49 -6.62 1.68
N ARG A 200 -4.29 -5.62 2.05
CA ARG A 200 -3.87 -4.30 2.49
C ARG A 200 -3.83 -4.28 4.02
N ILE A 201 -2.77 -3.72 4.60
CA ILE A 201 -2.66 -3.56 6.05
C ILE A 201 -2.61 -2.07 6.39
N ASP A 202 -3.60 -1.62 7.15
CA ASP A 202 -3.63 -0.28 7.72
C ASP A 202 -3.14 -0.34 9.16
N ILE A 203 -2.14 0.46 9.50
CA ILE A 203 -1.56 0.52 10.84
C ILE A 203 -1.62 1.97 11.32
N ILE A 204 -2.17 2.16 12.52
CA ILE A 204 -2.13 3.43 13.25
C ILE A 204 -1.39 3.15 14.55
N PHE A 205 -0.33 3.91 14.81
CA PHE A 205 0.36 3.88 16.10
C PHE A 205 -0.15 5.04 16.93
N HIS A 206 -0.98 4.78 17.95
CA HIS A 206 -1.54 5.83 18.80
C HIS A 206 -0.51 6.32 19.82
N SER A 207 0.11 5.37 20.53
CA SER A 207 1.14 5.61 21.53
C SER A 207 1.80 4.30 21.93
N GLY A 208 2.91 4.36 22.67
CA GLY A 208 3.45 3.17 23.30
C GLY A 208 4.51 3.48 24.34
N GLU A 209 4.96 2.42 25.02
CA GLU A 209 6.04 2.47 26.00
C GLU A 209 7.24 1.66 25.50
N ALA A 210 8.44 2.06 25.89
CA ALA A 210 9.68 1.33 25.64
C ALA A 210 10.43 1.09 26.96
N PRO A 211 11.23 0.01 27.07
CA PRO A 211 12.12 -0.17 28.21
C PRO A 211 13.09 1.01 28.33
N ALA A 212 13.26 1.53 29.55
CA ALA A 212 14.26 2.57 29.82
C ALA A 212 15.70 2.04 29.74
N ASN A 213 15.91 0.75 30.00
CA ASN A 213 17.21 0.08 29.90
C ASN A 213 17.29 -0.73 28.59
N PRO A 214 18.38 -0.65 27.81
CA PRO A 214 19.65 0.01 28.14
C PRO A 214 19.75 1.48 27.69
N GLU A 215 18.81 1.99 26.90
CA GLU A 215 19.01 3.22 26.14
C GLU A 215 19.03 4.49 27.00
N CYS A 216 18.10 4.61 27.95
CA CYS A 216 17.97 5.77 28.84
C CYS A 216 18.62 5.56 30.20
N THR A 217 18.88 4.31 30.61
CA THR A 217 19.58 3.99 31.86
C THR A 217 20.30 2.65 31.79
N GLU A 218 21.51 2.61 32.34
CA GLU A 218 22.26 1.36 32.56
C GLU A 218 21.77 0.59 33.80
N LYS A 219 20.93 1.22 34.65
CA LYS A 219 20.43 0.58 35.87
C LYS A 219 19.45 -0.52 35.49
N PHE A 220 19.73 -1.74 35.92
CA PHE A 220 18.78 -2.84 35.80
C PHE A 220 17.48 -2.47 36.54
N CYS A 221 16.37 -2.46 35.81
CA CYS A 221 15.06 -2.09 36.31
C CYS A 221 14.09 -3.23 36.01
N CYS A 222 13.40 -3.72 37.04
CA CYS A 222 12.32 -4.69 36.90
C CYS A 222 11.00 -3.98 37.20
N GLY A 223 10.11 -3.92 36.22
CA GLY A 223 8.87 -3.15 36.27
C GLY A 223 7.80 -3.74 35.35
N PRO A 224 6.63 -3.08 35.22
CA PRO A 224 5.58 -3.53 34.30
C PRO A 224 6.12 -3.60 32.87
N GLN A 225 5.66 -4.59 32.10
CA GLN A 225 6.04 -4.70 30.70
C GLN A 225 5.56 -3.46 29.93
N PRO A 226 6.37 -2.90 29.00
CA PRO A 226 5.95 -1.81 28.16
C PRO A 226 4.75 -2.22 27.30
N ILE A 227 3.72 -1.38 27.27
CA ILE A 227 2.50 -1.60 26.47
C ILE A 227 2.42 -0.58 25.35
N SER A 228 2.05 -1.04 24.17
CA SER A 228 1.75 -0.18 23.02
C SER A 228 0.26 -0.14 22.70
N ASN A 229 -0.15 0.89 21.95
CA ASN A 229 -1.51 1.05 21.48
C ASN A 229 -1.53 1.26 19.96
N PHE A 230 -2.02 0.26 19.25
CA PHE A 230 -2.17 0.29 17.80
C PHE A 230 -3.64 0.15 17.40
N THR A 231 -3.92 0.52 16.16
CA THR A 231 -5.08 0.00 15.42
C THR A 231 -4.55 -0.59 14.12
N ILE A 232 -4.85 -1.85 13.87
CA ILE A 232 -4.38 -2.61 12.71
C ILE A 232 -5.59 -3.22 12.01
N HIS A 233 -5.71 -3.01 10.71
CA HIS A 233 -6.72 -3.67 9.86
C HIS A 233 -6.05 -4.46 8.76
N ILE A 234 -6.51 -5.69 8.54
CA ILE A 234 -6.12 -6.53 7.41
C ILE A 234 -7.33 -6.67 6.48
N LEU A 235 -7.24 -6.00 5.33
CA LEU A 235 -8.34 -5.80 4.41
C LEU A 235 -8.01 -6.42 3.05
N LYS A 236 -9.03 -6.80 2.27
CA LYS A 236 -8.80 -7.10 0.85
C LYS A 236 -8.20 -5.87 0.15
N PRO A 237 -7.28 -6.06 -0.80
CA PRO A 237 -6.62 -4.96 -1.46
C PRO A 237 -7.63 -4.26 -2.36
N ILE A 238 -7.41 -2.96 -2.54
CA ILE A 238 -8.17 -2.20 -3.53
C ILE A 238 -7.59 -2.55 -4.89
N THR A 239 -8.29 -3.38 -5.63
CA THR A 239 -7.96 -3.72 -7.01
C THR A 239 -8.56 -2.68 -7.94
N LYS A 240 -7.81 -2.31 -8.97
CA LYS A 240 -8.19 -1.27 -9.95
C LYS A 240 -7.76 -1.61 -11.36
N VAL A 241 -7.42 -2.88 -11.57
CA VAL A 241 -6.91 -3.42 -12.82
C VAL A 241 -7.61 -4.75 -12.99
N HIS A 242 -8.25 -4.95 -14.13
CA HIS A 242 -9.21 -6.03 -14.32
C HIS A 242 -8.87 -6.75 -15.62
N ASN A 243 -8.58 -8.04 -15.56
CA ASN A 243 -8.53 -8.87 -16.77
C ASN A 243 -9.96 -9.32 -17.09
N LEU A 244 -10.56 -8.74 -18.13
CA LEU A 244 -11.96 -8.99 -18.47
C LEU A 244 -12.20 -10.41 -19.00
N ASN A 245 -11.15 -11.10 -19.43
CA ASN A 245 -11.24 -12.45 -19.97
C ASN A 245 -11.26 -13.51 -18.85
N THR A 246 -10.52 -13.28 -17.76
CA THR A 246 -10.46 -14.20 -16.60
C THR A 246 -11.42 -13.79 -15.47
N GLY A 247 -11.80 -12.51 -15.42
CA GLY A 247 -12.58 -11.93 -14.32
C GLY A 247 -11.74 -11.66 -13.06
N GLU A 248 -10.41 -11.74 -13.17
CA GLU A 248 -9.50 -11.48 -12.06
C GLU A 248 -9.15 -10.01 -11.93
N ASP A 249 -9.01 -9.59 -10.67
CA ASP A 249 -8.70 -8.22 -10.30
C ASP A 249 -7.32 -8.12 -9.67
N PHE A 250 -6.59 -7.06 -10.01
CA PHE A 250 -5.20 -6.84 -9.63
C PHE A 250 -5.00 -5.45 -9.05
N VAL A 251 -3.99 -5.33 -8.19
CA VAL A 251 -3.55 -4.05 -7.61
C VAL A 251 -2.75 -3.22 -8.62
N THR A 252 -1.97 -3.88 -9.48
CA THR A 252 -1.07 -3.22 -10.43
C THR A 252 -1.25 -3.72 -11.86
N ILE A 253 -0.94 -2.85 -12.82
CA ILE A 253 -0.95 -3.19 -14.25
C ILE A 253 0.03 -4.33 -14.54
N GLN A 254 1.20 -4.31 -13.90
CA GLN A 254 2.23 -5.32 -14.12
C GLN A 254 1.81 -6.71 -13.62
N ALA A 255 1.14 -6.77 -12.46
CA ALA A 255 0.62 -8.04 -11.93
C ALA A 255 -0.41 -8.65 -12.89
N ALA A 256 -1.33 -7.84 -13.42
CA ALA A 256 -2.30 -8.31 -14.40
C ALA A 256 -1.64 -8.86 -15.69
N ILE A 257 -0.57 -8.23 -16.17
CA ILE A 257 0.18 -8.73 -17.35
C ILE A 257 0.93 -10.03 -17.04
N TYR A 258 1.56 -10.13 -15.87
CA TYR A 258 2.37 -11.28 -15.49
C TYR A 258 1.60 -12.47 -14.99
N ASP A 259 0.32 -12.29 -14.67
CA ASP A 259 -0.56 -13.38 -14.32
C ASP A 259 -0.48 -14.53 -15.36
N PRO A 260 -0.30 -15.80 -14.93
CA PRO A 260 -0.20 -16.93 -15.82
C PRO A 260 -1.44 -17.18 -16.69
N GLU A 261 -2.64 -16.80 -16.22
CA GLU A 261 -3.91 -16.94 -16.92
C GLU A 261 -4.19 -15.75 -17.87
N THR A 262 -3.44 -14.65 -17.75
CA THR A 262 -3.43 -13.59 -18.78
C THR A 262 -2.72 -14.08 -20.05
N LEU A 263 -3.50 -14.36 -21.11
CA LEU A 263 -3.00 -14.85 -22.40
C LEU A 263 -3.02 -13.77 -23.49
N ASN A 264 -2.36 -14.06 -24.62
CA ASN A 264 -2.43 -13.21 -25.81
C ASN A 264 -3.89 -13.02 -26.28
N GLY A 265 -4.25 -11.80 -26.63
CA GLY A 265 -5.59 -11.38 -27.01
C GLY A 265 -6.46 -10.92 -25.84
N HIS A 266 -5.98 -11.00 -24.59
CA HIS A 266 -6.76 -10.55 -23.43
C HIS A 266 -6.86 -9.03 -23.33
N VAL A 267 -7.90 -8.60 -22.63
CA VAL A 267 -8.23 -7.20 -22.36
C VAL A 267 -8.03 -6.91 -20.88
N ILE A 268 -7.14 -5.97 -20.59
CA ILE A 268 -6.88 -5.42 -19.26
C ILE A 268 -7.49 -4.02 -19.20
N ASN A 269 -8.45 -3.84 -18.29
CA ASN A 269 -9.07 -2.57 -17.99
C ASN A 269 -8.47 -1.97 -16.72
N VAL A 270 -8.11 -0.69 -16.75
CA VAL A 270 -7.49 0.03 -15.64
C VAL A 270 -8.41 1.16 -15.20
N ASP A 271 -8.83 1.14 -13.95
CA ASP A 271 -9.71 2.16 -13.39
C ASP A 271 -9.02 3.51 -13.17
N PRO A 272 -9.79 4.61 -13.03
CA PRO A 272 -9.24 5.91 -12.69
C PRO A 272 -8.34 5.90 -11.46
N GLY A 273 -7.18 6.53 -11.60
CA GLY A 273 -6.18 6.59 -10.56
C GLY A 273 -4.79 6.98 -11.04
N LYS A 274 -3.87 7.07 -10.08
CA LYS A 274 -2.46 7.32 -10.32
C LYS A 274 -1.65 6.08 -10.01
N TYR A 275 -0.99 5.55 -11.01
CA TYR A 275 -0.21 4.33 -10.98
C TYR A 275 1.27 4.69 -11.11
N ARG A 276 2.07 4.41 -10.08
CA ARG A 276 3.53 4.52 -10.18
C ARG A 276 4.08 3.19 -10.68
N ALA A 277 4.51 3.14 -11.94
CA ALA A 277 4.97 1.92 -12.57
C ALA A 277 5.90 2.19 -13.77
N ASN A 278 6.70 1.18 -14.11
CA ASN A 278 7.33 1.03 -15.41
C ASN A 278 6.85 -0.31 -15.98
N VAL A 279 5.88 -0.25 -16.88
CA VAL A 279 5.10 -1.39 -17.37
C VAL A 279 5.81 -2.07 -18.54
N ILE A 280 6.04 -3.37 -18.40
CA ILE A 280 6.58 -4.24 -19.45
C ILE A 280 5.43 -5.02 -20.08
N VAL A 281 5.17 -4.76 -21.36
CA VAL A 281 4.10 -5.40 -22.14
C VAL A 281 4.74 -6.42 -23.10
N ASN A 282 4.84 -7.66 -22.62
CA ASN A 282 5.47 -8.79 -23.32
C ASN A 282 4.47 -9.82 -23.86
N LYS A 283 3.17 -9.56 -23.74
CA LYS A 283 2.06 -10.34 -24.29
C LYS A 283 1.24 -9.44 -25.22
N SER A 284 0.63 -10.01 -26.25
CA SER A 284 -0.28 -9.29 -27.15
C SER A 284 -1.56 -8.96 -26.38
N LEU A 285 -1.73 -7.72 -25.92
CA LEU A 285 -2.81 -7.34 -24.99
C LEU A 285 -3.49 -6.05 -25.44
N THR A 286 -4.77 -5.93 -25.12
CA THR A 286 -5.45 -4.63 -25.10
C THR A 286 -5.45 -4.09 -23.68
N ILE A 287 -4.87 -2.92 -23.46
CA ILE A 287 -4.77 -2.26 -22.17
C ILE A 287 -5.48 -0.91 -22.29
N ASN A 288 -6.60 -0.75 -21.58
CA ASN A 288 -7.45 0.43 -21.67
C ASN A 288 -7.64 1.07 -20.30
N SER A 289 -7.68 2.40 -20.25
CA SER A 289 -8.35 3.10 -19.15
C SER A 289 -9.86 2.92 -19.25
N THR A 290 -10.54 2.59 -18.14
CA THR A 290 -12.00 2.42 -18.14
C THR A 290 -12.76 3.73 -18.33
N SER A 291 -12.16 4.87 -18.01
CA SER A 291 -12.78 6.18 -18.25
C SER A 291 -12.80 6.58 -19.73
N GLY A 292 -11.87 6.07 -20.53
CA GLY A 292 -11.59 6.57 -21.88
C GLY A 292 -11.03 8.00 -21.95
N ASN A 293 -10.96 8.73 -20.84
CA ASN A 293 -10.37 10.06 -20.74
C ASN A 293 -8.94 9.94 -20.16
N PRO A 294 -7.89 10.29 -20.92
CA PRO A 294 -6.49 10.20 -20.47
C PRO A 294 -6.20 10.87 -19.13
N ALA A 295 -6.91 11.95 -18.78
CA ALA A 295 -6.66 12.71 -17.56
C ALA A 295 -6.98 11.92 -16.27
N ASP A 296 -7.86 10.92 -16.35
CA ASP A 296 -8.35 10.20 -15.17
C ASP A 296 -7.42 9.05 -14.74
N THR A 297 -6.59 8.56 -15.66
CA THR A 297 -5.73 7.38 -15.43
C THR A 297 -4.28 7.71 -15.78
N VAL A 298 -3.51 8.04 -14.75
CA VAL A 298 -2.14 8.52 -14.86
C VAL A 298 -1.16 7.39 -14.54
N VAL A 299 -0.33 7.00 -15.53
CA VAL A 299 0.83 6.13 -15.32
C VAL A 299 2.09 7.00 -15.23
N LEU A 300 2.64 7.06 -14.03
CA LEU A 300 3.84 7.82 -13.69
C LEU A 300 5.02 6.85 -13.54
N ALA A 301 6.16 7.14 -14.17
CA ALA A 301 7.38 6.34 -14.00
C ALA A 301 7.70 6.11 -12.50
N ALA A 302 7.89 4.84 -12.10
CA ALA A 302 8.40 4.52 -10.77
C ALA A 302 9.91 4.76 -10.69
N ASP A 303 10.62 4.38 -11.75
CA ASP A 303 12.02 4.68 -12.04
C ASP A 303 12.09 5.61 -13.27
N PRO A 304 12.56 6.86 -13.12
CA PRO A 304 12.70 7.80 -14.23
C PRO A 304 13.80 7.39 -15.23
N ASP A 305 14.72 6.51 -14.84
CA ASP A 305 15.76 5.92 -15.70
C ASP A 305 15.26 4.70 -16.52
N ALA A 306 13.96 4.43 -16.51
CA ALA A 306 13.29 3.43 -17.34
C ALA A 306 12.13 4.04 -18.15
N ASN A 307 11.65 3.34 -19.18
CA ASN A 307 10.46 3.80 -19.93
C ASN A 307 9.19 3.60 -19.08
N VAL A 308 8.13 4.38 -19.31
CA VAL A 308 6.86 4.17 -18.61
C VAL A 308 6.16 2.92 -19.16
N PHE A 309 6.01 2.82 -20.49
CA PHE A 309 5.61 1.58 -21.17
C PHE A 309 6.75 1.07 -22.05
N SER A 310 7.16 -0.18 -21.84
CA SER A 310 8.05 -0.92 -22.73
C SER A 310 7.28 -2.04 -23.41
N VAL A 311 6.96 -1.83 -24.69
CA VAL A 311 6.18 -2.76 -25.51
C VAL A 311 7.15 -3.62 -26.32
N SER A 312 7.13 -4.93 -26.09
CA SER A 312 7.98 -5.91 -26.76
C SER A 312 7.20 -7.07 -27.39
N ALA A 313 5.88 -6.96 -27.46
CA ALA A 313 4.99 -7.89 -28.14
C ALA A 313 4.25 -7.20 -29.28
N ASP A 314 3.95 -7.97 -30.32
CA ASP A 314 3.11 -7.53 -31.44
C ASP A 314 1.64 -7.47 -31.02
N HIS A 315 0.81 -6.74 -31.79
CA HIS A 315 -0.65 -6.66 -31.57
C HIS A 315 -1.05 -6.16 -30.18
N VAL A 316 -0.31 -5.18 -29.65
CA VAL A 316 -0.65 -4.50 -28.40
C VAL A 316 -1.49 -3.26 -28.68
N ASN A 317 -2.58 -3.08 -27.92
CA ASN A 317 -3.36 -1.86 -27.91
C ASN A 317 -3.21 -1.14 -26.56
N ILE A 318 -2.87 0.15 -26.56
CA ILE A 318 -2.79 0.99 -25.35
C ILE A 318 -3.62 2.25 -25.57
N CYS A 319 -4.62 2.46 -24.71
CA CYS A 319 -5.58 3.55 -24.87
C CYS A 319 -6.04 4.19 -23.55
N GLY A 320 -6.18 5.52 -23.54
CA GLY A 320 -6.84 6.28 -22.48
C GLY A 320 -5.96 6.64 -21.29
N PHE A 321 -4.64 6.70 -21.45
CA PHE A 321 -3.72 6.98 -20.34
C PHE A 321 -3.04 8.34 -20.45
N THR A 322 -2.78 8.98 -19.31
CA THR A 322 -1.70 9.96 -19.19
C THR A 322 -0.40 9.22 -18.85
N VAL A 323 0.66 9.40 -19.64
CA VAL A 323 1.93 8.67 -19.55
C VAL A 323 3.08 9.66 -19.36
N GLN A 324 3.71 9.65 -18.18
CA GLN A 324 4.70 10.68 -17.81
C GLN A 324 5.80 10.22 -16.84
N GLY A 325 6.86 11.02 -16.73
CA GLY A 325 7.89 10.90 -15.70
C GLY A 325 9.16 10.14 -16.11
N ALA A 326 9.23 9.61 -17.33
CA ALA A 326 10.46 9.02 -17.87
C ALA A 326 11.40 10.12 -18.41
N ASP A 327 11.88 10.98 -17.51
CA ASP A 327 12.57 12.24 -17.86
C ASP A 327 14.07 12.08 -18.16
N LYS A 328 14.63 10.88 -17.97
CA LYS A 328 16.05 10.63 -18.17
C LYS A 328 16.41 10.35 -19.61
N ARG A 329 17.66 10.65 -19.95
CA ARG A 329 18.17 10.59 -21.32
C ARG A 329 17.88 9.23 -21.95
N LEU A 330 17.30 9.26 -23.15
CA LEU A 330 16.89 8.10 -23.94
C LEU A 330 15.73 7.26 -23.39
N ARG A 331 14.98 7.74 -22.39
CA ARG A 331 13.78 7.07 -21.89
C ARG A 331 12.52 7.63 -22.53
N ALA A 332 11.54 6.77 -22.73
CA ALA A 332 10.29 7.16 -23.39
C ALA A 332 9.09 7.01 -22.46
N GLY A 333 8.07 7.84 -22.70
CA GLY A 333 6.73 7.56 -22.20
C GLY A 333 6.28 6.20 -22.73
N ILE A 334 6.27 6.05 -24.06
CA ILE A 334 5.91 4.79 -24.72
C ILE A 334 7.03 4.35 -25.67
N HIS A 335 7.66 3.22 -25.38
CA HIS A 335 8.74 2.63 -26.18
C HIS A 335 8.27 1.32 -26.84
N LEU A 336 8.26 1.30 -28.17
CA LEU A 336 8.04 0.10 -28.99
C LEU A 336 9.40 -0.37 -29.52
N ASN A 337 9.75 -1.63 -29.24
CA ASN A 337 11.06 -2.17 -29.61
C ASN A 337 10.93 -3.54 -30.24
N SER A 338 11.24 -3.61 -31.53
CA SER A 338 11.08 -4.82 -32.36
C SER A 338 9.65 -5.35 -32.37
N THR A 339 8.65 -4.46 -32.45
CA THR A 339 7.22 -4.82 -32.40
C THR A 339 6.44 -4.37 -33.61
N ASN A 340 5.38 -5.11 -33.93
CA ASN A 340 4.55 -4.88 -35.10
C ASN A 340 3.05 -4.89 -34.79
N ASN A 341 2.28 -4.18 -35.62
CA ASN A 341 0.82 -4.20 -35.61
C ASN A 341 0.21 -3.73 -34.27
N CYS A 342 0.90 -2.85 -33.53
CA CYS A 342 0.36 -2.25 -32.32
C CYS A 342 -0.50 -1.01 -32.65
N ILE A 343 -1.47 -0.71 -31.77
CA ILE A 343 -2.32 0.47 -31.84
C ILE A 343 -2.11 1.27 -30.55
N ILE A 344 -1.61 2.49 -30.64
CA ILE A 344 -1.41 3.37 -29.49
C ILE A 344 -2.20 4.64 -29.73
N ALA A 345 -3.33 4.79 -29.04
CA ALA A 345 -4.27 5.85 -29.35
C ALA A 345 -4.91 6.48 -28.13
N ASN A 346 -5.34 7.74 -28.25
CA ASN A 346 -6.04 8.45 -27.17
C ASN A 346 -5.25 8.43 -25.85
N ASN A 347 -3.97 8.78 -25.88
CA ASN A 347 -3.14 8.95 -24.68
C ASN A 347 -2.61 10.38 -24.60
N ASN A 348 -2.46 10.91 -23.39
CA ASN A 348 -1.66 12.11 -23.15
C ASN A 348 -0.24 11.65 -22.78
N VAL A 349 0.73 11.89 -23.67
CA VAL A 349 2.13 11.49 -23.45
C VAL A 349 2.95 12.74 -23.22
N SER A 350 3.35 12.97 -21.98
CA SER A 350 3.99 14.24 -21.58
C SER A 350 5.08 14.11 -20.53
N HIS A 351 5.96 15.11 -20.46
CA HIS A 351 7.04 15.18 -19.46
C HIS A 351 7.96 13.95 -19.46
N ASN A 352 8.31 13.47 -20.64
CA ASN A 352 9.30 12.40 -20.85
C ASN A 352 10.48 12.91 -21.69
N PHE A 353 11.59 12.18 -21.71
CA PHE A 353 12.69 12.50 -22.61
C PHE A 353 12.29 12.26 -24.08
N TYR A 354 11.81 11.07 -24.41
CA TYR A 354 11.02 10.81 -25.62
C TYR A 354 9.54 10.70 -25.26
N GLY A 355 8.64 11.35 -25.99
CA GLY A 355 7.21 11.01 -25.87
C GLY A 355 7.00 9.58 -26.34
N PHE A 356 7.27 9.38 -27.63
CA PHE A 356 7.29 8.07 -28.29
C PHE A 356 8.67 7.70 -28.80
N ARG A 357 9.01 6.42 -28.71
CA ARG A 357 10.21 5.88 -29.35
C ARG A 357 9.90 4.53 -29.99
N LEU A 358 9.99 4.46 -31.30
CA LEU A 358 9.80 3.26 -32.09
C LEU A 358 11.16 2.85 -32.65
N ARG A 359 11.60 1.65 -32.31
CA ARG A 359 12.87 1.08 -32.78
C ARG A 359 12.65 -0.27 -33.43
N ASN A 360 13.10 -0.42 -34.67
CA ASN A 360 12.93 -1.63 -35.47
C ASN A 360 11.47 -2.15 -35.45
N SER A 361 10.50 -1.25 -35.42
CA SER A 361 9.08 -1.55 -35.18
C SER A 361 8.26 -1.11 -36.37
N SER A 362 7.46 -2.00 -36.95
CA SER A 362 6.78 -1.75 -38.23
C SER A 362 5.26 -1.91 -38.15
N ASN A 363 4.54 -1.26 -39.07
CA ASN A 363 3.08 -1.38 -39.19
C ASN A 363 2.31 -1.04 -37.90
N ASN A 364 2.83 -0.15 -37.07
CA ASN A 364 2.13 0.33 -35.87
C ASN A 364 1.28 1.57 -36.21
N SER A 365 0.15 1.74 -35.54
CA SER A 365 -0.76 2.88 -35.70
C SER A 365 -0.77 3.75 -34.45
N ILE A 366 -0.37 5.01 -34.58
CA ILE A 366 -0.24 5.97 -33.47
C ILE A 366 -1.07 7.20 -33.81
N TYR A 367 -2.22 7.40 -33.17
CA TYR A 367 -3.16 8.47 -33.51
C TYR A 367 -3.99 8.93 -32.31
N HIS A 368 -4.58 10.12 -32.38
CA HIS A 368 -5.37 10.74 -31.30
C HIS A 368 -4.61 10.88 -29.98
N ASN A 369 -3.28 10.87 -30.00
CA ASN A 369 -2.50 11.14 -28.79
C ASN A 369 -2.24 12.65 -28.65
N GLU A 370 -2.21 13.13 -27.41
CA GLU A 370 -1.72 14.45 -27.04
C GLU A 370 -0.24 14.34 -26.67
N ILE A 371 0.65 14.85 -27.53
CA ILE A 371 2.11 14.74 -27.38
C ILE A 371 2.66 16.10 -26.99
N VAL A 372 2.88 16.30 -25.69
CA VAL A 372 3.17 17.63 -25.13
C VAL A 372 4.31 17.62 -24.12
N ASN A 373 5.12 18.68 -24.06
CA ASN A 373 6.17 18.84 -23.05
C ASN A 373 7.16 17.66 -22.94
N ASN A 374 7.51 17.01 -24.05
CA ASN A 374 8.58 16.01 -24.09
C ASN A 374 9.87 16.65 -24.62
N SER A 375 11.05 16.20 -24.16
CA SER A 375 12.33 16.74 -24.67
C SER A 375 12.53 16.42 -26.16
N ASN A 376 11.95 15.31 -26.61
CA ASN A 376 11.84 14.91 -27.99
C ASN A 376 10.44 14.28 -28.19
N PRO A 377 9.54 14.84 -29.00
CA PRO A 377 8.17 14.35 -29.11
C PRO A 377 8.08 12.89 -29.57
N ALA A 378 8.81 12.53 -30.63
CA ALA A 378 8.74 11.21 -31.23
C ALA A 378 10.02 10.84 -32.01
N TYR A 379 10.36 9.56 -31.98
CA TYR A 379 11.42 8.95 -32.79
C TYR A 379 10.91 7.66 -33.45
N ASP A 380 11.14 7.50 -34.76
CA ASP A 380 10.75 6.34 -35.57
C ASP A 380 11.81 6.05 -36.66
N ASP A 381 12.36 4.83 -36.66
CA ASP A 381 13.45 4.41 -37.57
C ASP A 381 13.04 3.37 -38.64
N THR A 382 11.75 3.03 -38.75
CA THR A 382 11.33 1.88 -39.59
C THR A 382 10.35 2.24 -40.73
N GLY A 383 9.74 3.43 -40.71
CA GLY A 383 9.14 4.08 -41.89
C GLY A 383 7.84 3.47 -42.42
N THR A 384 7.35 2.40 -41.80
CA THR A 384 6.08 1.73 -42.14
C THR A 384 5.00 1.96 -41.08
N ASN A 385 5.29 2.72 -40.03
CA ASN A 385 4.31 3.09 -39.03
C ASN A 385 3.45 4.25 -39.53
N THR A 386 2.19 4.28 -39.09
CA THR A 386 1.24 5.34 -39.43
C THR A 386 1.00 6.20 -38.20
N TRP A 387 1.21 7.51 -38.34
CA TRP A 387 1.04 8.49 -37.27
C TRP A 387 -0.32 9.21 -37.31
N ASN A 388 -1.33 8.57 -37.90
CA ASN A 388 -2.70 9.06 -37.97
C ASN A 388 -3.69 7.91 -38.22
N SER A 389 -4.98 8.20 -38.10
CA SER A 389 -6.08 7.26 -38.36
C SER A 389 -6.78 7.51 -39.72
N GLY A 390 -6.19 8.35 -40.56
CA GLY A 390 -6.79 8.82 -41.81
C GLY A 390 -7.87 9.88 -41.62
N TYR A 391 -8.34 10.44 -42.73
CA TYR A 391 -9.42 11.41 -42.75
C TYR A 391 -10.81 10.75 -42.60
N PRO A 392 -11.80 11.36 -41.91
CA PRO A 392 -11.75 12.63 -41.17
C PRO A 392 -11.31 12.46 -39.71
N SER A 393 -10.86 11.27 -39.33
CA SER A 393 -10.54 10.96 -37.94
C SER A 393 -9.32 11.74 -37.45
N GLY A 394 -8.32 11.97 -38.31
CA GLY A 394 -7.14 12.76 -38.01
C GLY A 394 -6.04 11.97 -37.31
N GLY A 395 -5.04 12.71 -36.85
CA GLY A 395 -3.77 12.23 -36.32
C GLY A 395 -3.57 12.55 -34.85
N ASN A 396 -2.39 13.01 -34.49
CA ASN A 396 -2.01 13.37 -33.12
C ASN A 396 -1.99 14.89 -32.95
N TYR A 397 -2.11 15.34 -31.71
CA TYR A 397 -1.84 16.72 -31.34
C TYR A 397 -0.38 16.86 -30.87
N TRP A 398 0.33 17.86 -31.39
CA TRP A 398 1.75 18.09 -31.17
C TRP A 398 1.98 19.51 -30.63
N SER A 399 2.43 19.66 -29.38
CA SER A 399 2.55 21.01 -28.77
C SER A 399 3.58 21.91 -29.46
N ASP A 400 4.65 21.32 -29.97
CA ASP A 400 5.76 22.04 -30.63
C ASP A 400 5.43 22.44 -32.08
N TYR A 401 4.42 21.83 -32.69
CA TYR A 401 3.93 22.21 -34.01
C TYR A 401 3.45 23.66 -34.03
N ILE A 402 2.80 24.12 -32.97
CA ILE A 402 2.35 25.51 -32.85
C ILE A 402 3.54 26.48 -32.76
N GLU A 403 4.65 26.09 -32.12
CA GLU A 403 5.80 26.96 -31.92
C GLU A 403 6.64 27.14 -33.18
N GLU A 404 6.80 26.06 -33.97
CA GLU A 404 7.54 26.10 -35.24
C GLU A 404 6.80 26.94 -36.30
N TYR A 405 5.49 26.76 -36.45
CA TYR A 405 4.71 27.43 -37.49
C TYR A 405 4.29 28.86 -37.14
N LYS A 406 4.40 29.28 -35.87
CA LYS A 406 4.25 30.69 -35.46
C LYS A 406 5.34 31.60 -36.04
N ALA A 407 6.53 31.08 -36.34
CA ALA A 407 7.65 31.89 -36.81
C ALA A 407 7.60 32.18 -38.33
N ASP A 408 6.96 31.31 -39.11
CA ASP A 408 7.03 31.35 -40.58
C ASP A 408 5.84 32.04 -41.27
N TYR A 409 4.75 32.38 -40.56
CA TYR A 409 3.54 32.91 -41.18
C TYR A 409 2.97 34.14 -40.44
N ASN A 410 3.14 35.32 -41.03
CA ASN A 410 2.66 36.62 -40.53
C ASN A 410 1.20 36.92 -40.98
N GLY A 411 0.35 35.90 -40.97
CA GLY A 411 -1.04 35.92 -41.46
C GLY A 411 -1.47 34.49 -41.72
N ASP A 412 -2.52 34.05 -41.06
CA ASP A 412 -2.91 32.66 -40.93
C ASP A 412 -3.30 31.98 -42.27
N PRO A 413 -3.31 30.64 -42.31
CA PRO A 413 -4.63 30.03 -42.25
C PRO A 413 -4.67 28.92 -41.18
N GLU A 414 -5.52 29.14 -40.16
CA GLU A 414 -6.31 28.16 -39.42
C GLU A 414 -6.65 27.07 -40.43
N ASP A 415 -6.50 25.80 -40.06
CA ASP A 415 -7.34 24.71 -40.59
C ASP A 415 -8.52 25.26 -41.43
N ASN A 416 -8.29 25.38 -42.74
CA ASN A 416 -9.15 26.14 -43.67
C ASN A 416 -9.54 25.24 -44.84
N LEU A 417 -8.70 24.23 -45.06
CA LEU A 417 -8.97 23.15 -45.97
C LEU A 417 -9.61 21.98 -45.21
N CYS A 418 -10.20 21.07 -45.96
CA CYS A 418 -10.70 19.81 -45.45
C CYS A 418 -10.68 18.77 -46.57
N GLY A 419 -11.24 17.60 -46.27
CA GLY A 419 -11.28 16.45 -47.13
C GLY A 419 -10.01 15.63 -47.02
N ALA A 420 -10.05 14.43 -47.61
CA ALA A 420 -8.96 13.46 -47.47
C ALA A 420 -7.60 13.95 -47.97
N ASN A 421 -7.53 14.96 -48.83
CA ASN A 421 -6.26 15.50 -49.31
C ASN A 421 -5.90 16.87 -48.73
N GLN A 422 -6.74 17.41 -47.83
CA GLN A 422 -6.61 18.79 -47.35
C GLN A 422 -6.51 19.79 -48.51
N ASP A 423 -7.45 19.70 -49.47
CA ASP A 423 -7.46 20.47 -50.72
C ASP A 423 -8.79 21.21 -50.99
N GLN A 424 -9.78 21.08 -50.10
CA GLN A 424 -11.11 21.69 -50.24
C GLN A 424 -11.29 22.85 -49.30
N LEU A 425 -11.58 24.06 -49.81
CA LEU A 425 -11.89 25.21 -48.96
C LEU A 425 -13.24 25.04 -48.26
N CYS A 426 -13.23 24.97 -46.93
CA CYS A 426 -14.43 24.76 -46.12
C CYS A 426 -14.38 25.44 -44.73
N GLY A 427 -13.30 26.15 -44.41
CA GLY A 427 -13.16 26.88 -43.14
C GLY A 427 -12.76 25.98 -41.95
N GLY A 428 -12.24 24.79 -42.24
CA GLY A 428 -11.63 23.90 -41.26
C GLY A 428 -12.47 22.74 -40.78
N ASP A 429 -11.80 21.68 -40.32
CA ASP A 429 -12.39 20.47 -39.74
C ASP A 429 -11.68 19.95 -38.48
N GLY A 430 -10.81 20.76 -37.87
CA GLY A 430 -10.04 20.44 -36.68
C GLY A 430 -8.72 19.72 -36.97
N ILE A 431 -8.33 19.59 -38.24
CA ILE A 431 -7.10 18.95 -38.69
C ILE A 431 -6.22 19.99 -39.39
N TRP A 432 -4.94 20.05 -39.04
CA TRP A 432 -4.00 20.92 -39.74
C TRP A 432 -3.87 20.53 -41.22
N ASP A 433 -3.99 21.53 -42.09
CA ASP A 433 -3.80 21.42 -43.55
C ASP A 433 -2.38 20.95 -43.95
N LYS A 434 -1.41 21.07 -43.04
CA LYS A 434 -0.02 20.66 -43.26
C LYS A 434 0.34 19.42 -42.43
N PRO A 435 1.10 18.48 -43.02
CA PRO A 435 1.65 17.36 -42.25
C PRO A 435 2.68 17.80 -41.19
N TYR A 436 2.72 17.08 -40.07
CA TYR A 436 3.78 17.16 -39.06
C TYR A 436 4.94 16.22 -39.46
N LYS A 437 6.11 16.81 -39.73
CA LYS A 437 7.30 16.10 -40.24
C LYS A 437 8.45 16.02 -39.25
N CYS A 438 8.30 16.60 -38.06
CA CYS A 438 9.36 16.70 -37.05
C CYS A 438 9.44 15.45 -36.17
N ILE A 439 9.20 14.27 -36.76
CA ILE A 439 9.40 12.97 -36.12
C ILE A 439 10.86 12.56 -36.38
N GLY A 440 11.63 12.41 -35.30
CA GLY A 440 13.04 12.05 -35.42
C GLY A 440 13.24 10.63 -35.98
N GLY A 441 14.44 10.37 -36.51
CA GLY A 441 14.78 9.10 -37.15
C GLY A 441 15.16 9.27 -38.62
N ASP A 442 15.49 8.18 -39.29
CA ASP A 442 15.90 8.13 -40.69
C ASP A 442 14.79 7.61 -41.62
N ALA A 443 13.59 7.38 -41.07
CA ALA A 443 12.47 6.79 -41.78
C ALA A 443 11.51 7.80 -42.44
N ASN A 444 11.75 9.12 -42.27
CA ASN A 444 10.86 10.20 -42.73
C ASN A 444 9.39 10.02 -42.28
N ALA A 445 9.18 9.50 -41.07
CA ALA A 445 7.86 9.35 -40.50
C ALA A 445 7.13 10.70 -40.44
N THR A 446 5.85 10.69 -40.77
CA THR A 446 5.03 11.90 -40.90
C THR A 446 3.63 11.63 -40.38
N ASP A 447 3.09 12.55 -39.58
CA ASP A 447 1.65 12.61 -39.31
C ASP A 447 1.02 13.52 -40.37
N ILE A 448 0.26 12.94 -41.29
CA ILE A 448 -0.33 13.66 -42.42
C ILE A 448 -1.66 14.35 -42.09
N TYR A 449 -2.20 14.14 -40.88
CA TYR A 449 -3.42 14.82 -40.42
C TYR A 449 -3.29 15.27 -38.96
N PRO A 450 -2.32 16.12 -38.58
CA PRO A 450 -2.15 16.56 -37.19
C PRO A 450 -3.40 17.28 -36.67
N LEU A 451 -3.75 17.10 -35.41
CA LEU A 451 -4.92 17.77 -34.80
C LEU A 451 -4.59 19.20 -34.36
N VAL A 452 -5.54 20.13 -34.49
CA VAL A 452 -5.36 21.54 -34.09
C VAL A 452 -5.45 21.77 -32.58
N SER A 453 -6.14 20.90 -31.85
CA SER A 453 -6.33 21.01 -30.40
C SER A 453 -6.31 19.66 -29.71
N CYS A 454 -6.01 19.63 -28.41
CA CYS A 454 -5.99 18.39 -27.63
C CYS A 454 -7.38 17.93 -27.15
N GLN A 455 -8.45 18.69 -27.42
CA GLN A 455 -9.82 18.29 -27.09
C GLN A 455 -10.62 18.06 -28.37
N LEU A 456 -10.96 16.79 -28.63
CA LEU A 456 -11.97 16.41 -29.61
C LEU A 456 -13.35 16.90 -29.15
N SER A 457 -13.72 18.12 -29.49
CA SER A 457 -15.11 18.40 -29.81
C SER A 457 -15.33 17.97 -31.27
N ILE A 458 -15.57 16.68 -31.49
CA ILE A 458 -16.22 16.27 -32.74
C ILE A 458 -17.63 16.84 -32.65
N VAL A 459 -17.84 18.01 -33.25
CA VAL A 459 -19.18 18.55 -33.47
C VAL A 459 -19.82 17.61 -34.50
N GLY A 460 -20.71 16.74 -34.02
CA GLY A 460 -21.53 15.86 -34.86
C GLY A 460 -22.66 16.59 -35.57
#